data_AF-A0A2G4T074-F1
#
_entry.id   AF-A0A2G4T074-F1
#
_cell.length_a   1.000
_cell.length_b   1.000
_cell.length_c   1.000
_cell.angle_alpha   90.00
_cell.angle_beta   90.00
_cell.angle_gamma   90.00
#
_symmetry.space_group_name_H-M   'P 1'
#
loop_
_entity.id
_entity.type
_entity.pdbx_description
1 polymer ?
#
loop_
_entity_poly.entity_id
_entity_poly.type
_entity_poly.pdbx_seq_one_letter_code
_entity_poly.pdbx_strand_id
1 'polypeptide(L)'
;MNLKQHMLRLKMMTSWIKVRCMHLFNMATNALCLVSTKVAPWIQRASDIKAEVVVNHELEHKLQQHNEEIIKLIKDVKMKDQALQEADVKINLLEKRMETAKKELEHVKTLEEDLEKSLNQEQMYVEAMENLQAEYDALEAENNMLKKEASKREEKRQSMLRKANFDLTEQEDTTTMQEMAGNYYEMSSQMESLKASIRYLRAENAHLKSLDFVRSLNLELGSNEKPVTTSDDTLKSIARETRVLVKDARVAGASPRVVQLSNDYQSTHWQSRKKSPDYQYQTQQSVLYTLKQRSVQLRNQMNDLQITANTNNKVTK
;
A
#
# COMPACT_ATOMS: atom_id res chain seq x y z
N MET A 1 -4.92 98.78 100.61
CA MET A 1 -5.07 98.29 99.21
C MET A 1 -3.74 98.22 98.45
N ASN A 2 -2.56 98.34 99.07
CA ASN A 2 -1.76 97.34 99.78
C ASN A 2 -1.61 95.94 99.13
N LEU A 3 -0.34 95.54 98.99
CA LEU A 3 0.29 94.25 98.62
C LEU A 3 -0.27 93.47 97.41
N LYS A 4 -1.58 93.30 97.25
CA LYS A 4 -2.16 92.51 96.14
C LYS A 4 -1.82 93.09 94.77
N GLN A 5 -1.83 94.41 94.62
CA GLN A 5 -1.51 95.10 93.37
C GLN A 5 -0.01 95.00 93.01
N HIS A 6 0.88 95.07 94.00
CA HIS A 6 2.33 94.85 93.81
C HIS A 6 2.65 93.38 93.54
N MET A 7 1.99 92.42 94.21
CA MET A 7 2.16 90.99 93.95
C MET A 7 1.65 90.60 92.55
N LEU A 8 0.55 91.20 92.08
CA LEU A 8 0.05 91.03 90.71
C LEU A 8 1.05 91.57 89.68
N ARG A 9 1.64 92.76 89.92
CA ARG A 9 2.70 93.30 89.06
C ARG A 9 3.96 92.44 89.05
N LEU A 10 4.36 91.90 90.20
CA LEU A 10 5.53 91.01 90.29
C LEU A 10 5.27 89.67 89.58
N LYS A 11 4.06 89.08 89.72
CA LYS A 11 3.64 87.88 88.99
C LYS A 11 3.53 88.13 87.48
N MET A 12 3.06 89.31 87.07
CA MET A 12 3.06 89.68 85.65
C MET A 12 4.48 89.81 85.12
N MET A 13 5.39 90.48 85.84
CA MET A 13 6.80 90.59 85.44
C MET A 13 7.51 89.24 85.37
N THR A 14 7.33 88.36 86.36
CA THR A 14 7.95 87.03 86.33
C THR A 14 7.36 86.15 85.23
N SER A 15 6.07 86.26 84.95
CA SER A 15 5.43 85.60 83.81
C SER A 15 5.97 86.16 82.48
N TRP A 16 6.08 87.48 82.35
CA TRP A 16 6.63 88.14 81.16
C TRP A 16 8.09 87.76 80.92
N ILE A 17 8.92 87.74 81.97
CA ILE A 17 10.31 87.31 81.90
C ILE A 17 10.40 85.82 81.53
N LYS A 18 9.53 84.97 82.09
CA LYS A 18 9.51 83.54 81.78
C LYS A 18 9.10 83.26 80.33
N VAL A 19 8.08 83.97 79.81
CA VAL A 19 7.67 83.87 78.40
C VAL A 19 8.75 84.42 77.48
N ARG A 20 9.39 85.55 77.83
CA ARG A 20 10.47 86.15 77.04
C ARG A 20 11.73 85.27 77.02
N CYS A 21 12.12 84.69 78.16
CA CYS A 21 13.21 83.71 78.23
C CYS A 21 12.88 82.43 77.47
N MET A 22 11.64 81.93 77.53
CA MET A 22 11.25 80.74 76.79
C MET A 22 11.24 81.02 75.28
N HIS A 23 10.84 82.22 74.85
CA HIS A 23 10.87 82.62 73.45
C HIS A 23 12.31 82.85 72.93
N LEU A 24 13.19 83.43 73.76
CA LEU A 24 14.61 83.57 73.46
C LEU A 24 15.33 82.21 73.42
N PHE A 25 15.00 81.30 74.34
CA PHE A 25 15.50 79.92 74.32
C PHE A 25 15.03 79.18 73.08
N ASN A 26 13.76 79.33 72.69
CA ASN A 26 13.22 78.71 71.48
C ASN A 26 13.79 79.31 70.18
N MET A 27 14.06 80.62 70.15
CA MET A 27 14.78 81.24 69.04
C MET A 27 16.24 80.76 68.97
N ALA A 28 16.91 80.62 70.12
CA ALA A 28 18.29 80.16 70.18
C ALA A 28 18.42 78.68 69.80
N THR A 29 17.48 77.81 70.23
CA THR A 29 17.47 76.40 69.82
C THR A 29 17.12 76.24 68.34
N ASN A 30 16.18 77.03 67.80
CA ASN A 30 15.89 77.02 66.36
C ASN A 30 17.06 77.54 65.53
N ALA A 31 17.75 78.59 65.97
CA ALA A 31 18.94 79.12 65.31
C ALA A 31 20.12 78.12 65.35
N LEU A 32 20.32 77.40 66.46
CA LEU A 32 21.37 76.38 66.58
C LEU A 32 21.07 75.14 65.72
N CYS A 33 19.80 74.76 65.58
CA CYS A 33 19.36 73.65 64.72
C CYS A 33 19.51 73.98 63.22
N LEU A 34 19.29 75.25 62.83
CA LEU A 34 19.51 75.73 61.45
C LEU A 34 20.99 75.82 61.05
N VAL A 35 21.90 75.96 62.03
CA VAL A 35 23.36 75.97 61.77
C VAL A 35 23.96 74.57 61.84
N SER A 36 23.43 73.67 62.68
CA SER A 36 23.92 72.28 62.80
C SER A 36 23.51 71.36 61.65
N THR A 37 22.60 71.77 60.78
CA THR A 37 22.11 70.95 59.65
C THR A 37 22.87 71.18 58.34
N LYS A 38 23.86 72.09 58.33
CA LYS A 38 24.75 72.26 57.18
C LYS A 38 25.86 71.20 57.21
N VAL A 39 25.49 69.98 56.81
CA VAL A 39 26.45 68.93 56.46
C VAL A 39 27.48 69.55 55.52
N ALA A 40 28.77 69.37 55.82
CA ALA A 40 29.82 69.99 55.03
C ALA A 40 29.73 69.54 53.55
N PRO A 41 29.98 70.43 52.56
CA PRO A 41 29.73 70.13 51.14
C PRO A 41 30.46 68.90 50.59
N TRP A 42 31.57 68.48 51.21
CA TRP A 42 32.27 67.24 50.86
C TRP A 42 31.60 65.99 51.43
N ILE A 43 30.95 66.08 52.59
CA ILE A 43 30.18 64.98 53.20
C ILE A 43 28.89 64.77 52.40
N GLN A 44 28.22 65.86 52.00
CA GLN A 44 27.06 65.78 51.12
C GLN A 44 27.43 65.18 49.76
N ARG A 45 28.48 65.69 49.10
CA ARG A 45 28.98 65.09 47.84
C ARG A 45 29.38 63.62 48.01
N ALA A 46 30.02 63.24 49.12
CA ALA A 46 30.35 61.85 49.38
C ALA A 46 29.11 60.98 49.62
N SER A 47 28.07 61.52 50.26
CA SER A 47 26.77 60.85 50.43
C SER A 47 26.05 60.68 49.10
N ASP A 48 26.03 61.72 48.27
CA ASP A 48 25.40 61.70 46.95
C ASP A 48 26.11 60.70 46.02
N ILE A 49 27.45 60.70 45.99
CA ILE A 49 28.24 59.70 45.23
C ILE A 49 27.95 58.29 45.73
N LYS A 50 27.84 58.07 47.05
CA LYS A 50 27.48 56.75 47.60
C LYS A 50 26.06 56.33 47.18
N ALA A 51 25.10 57.25 47.22
CA ALA A 51 23.74 56.98 46.80
C ALA A 51 23.68 56.66 45.29
N GLU A 52 24.39 57.41 44.45
CA GLU A 52 24.51 57.15 43.02
C GLU A 52 25.14 55.79 42.73
N VAL A 53 26.21 55.41 43.44
CA VAL A 53 26.84 54.09 43.29
C VAL A 53 25.91 52.96 43.70
N VAL A 54 25.15 53.11 44.80
CA VAL A 54 24.15 52.11 45.23
C VAL A 54 23.03 51.99 44.22
N VAL A 55 22.50 53.10 43.70
CA VAL A 55 21.46 53.10 42.65
C VAL A 55 21.99 52.45 41.37
N ASN A 56 23.23 52.74 40.98
CA ASN A 56 23.86 52.12 39.81
C ASN A 56 23.98 50.60 39.99
N HIS A 57 24.44 50.13 41.15
CA HIS A 57 24.52 48.70 41.44
C HIS A 57 23.14 48.01 41.42
N GLU A 58 22.09 48.67 41.92
CA GLU A 58 20.72 48.17 41.84
C GLU A 58 20.21 48.09 40.39
N LEU A 59 20.57 49.08 39.55
CA LEU A 59 20.25 49.08 38.12
C LEU A 59 21.00 47.97 37.37
N GLU A 60 22.29 47.76 37.68
CA GLU A 60 23.09 46.65 37.14
C GLU A 60 22.46 45.29 37.50
N HIS A 61 22.03 45.11 38.76
CA HIS A 61 21.36 43.88 39.18
C HIS A 61 20.02 43.66 38.46
N LYS A 62 19.20 44.72 38.31
CA LYS A 62 17.94 44.63 37.54
C LYS A 62 18.19 44.33 36.06
N LEU A 63 19.21 44.94 35.47
CA LEU A 63 19.61 44.66 34.08
C LEU A 63 20.03 43.20 33.95
N GLN A 64 20.83 42.69 34.88
CA GLN A 64 21.26 41.30 34.90
C GLN A 64 20.07 40.35 35.06
N GLN A 65 19.14 40.64 35.97
CA GLN A 65 17.91 39.87 36.15
C GLN A 65 17.07 39.81 34.86
N HIS A 66 16.84 40.96 34.21
CA HIS A 66 16.10 40.99 32.95
C HIS A 66 16.84 40.26 31.83
N ASN A 67 18.17 40.34 31.78
CA ASN A 67 18.95 39.58 30.80
C ASN A 67 18.82 38.06 31.03
N GLU A 68 18.83 37.60 32.29
CA GLU A 68 18.56 36.20 32.63
C GLU A 68 17.13 35.77 32.27
N GLU A 69 16.14 36.62 32.50
CA GLU A 69 14.74 36.40 32.09
C GLU A 69 14.61 36.30 30.57
N ILE A 70 15.26 37.18 29.82
CA ILE A 70 15.30 37.14 28.35
C ILE A 70 15.91 35.83 27.87
N ILE A 71 17.04 35.40 28.46
CA ILE A 71 17.69 34.14 28.09
C ILE A 71 16.77 32.93 28.39
N LYS A 72 16.07 32.95 29.54
CA LYS A 72 15.08 31.91 29.88
C LYS A 72 13.94 31.87 28.86
N LEU A 73 13.37 33.03 28.53
CA LEU A 73 12.30 33.13 27.53
C LEU A 73 12.77 32.67 26.14
N ILE A 74 13.99 33.00 25.73
CA ILE A 74 14.57 32.52 24.46
C ILE A 74 14.69 30.98 24.48
N LYS A 75 15.12 30.39 25.60
CA LYS A 75 15.17 28.92 25.73
C LYS A 75 13.79 28.30 25.68
N ASP A 76 12.80 28.88 26.35
CA ASP A 76 11.42 28.41 26.34
C ASP A 76 10.78 28.49 24.95
N VAL A 77 11.04 29.57 24.20
CA VAL A 77 10.60 29.70 22.80
C VAL A 77 11.24 28.60 21.95
N LYS A 78 12.55 28.36 22.08
CA LYS A 78 13.22 27.28 21.33
C LYS A 78 12.68 25.89 21.67
N MET A 79 12.36 25.62 22.94
CA MET A 79 11.73 24.35 23.33
C MET A 79 10.33 24.19 22.73
N LYS A 80 9.54 25.28 22.71
CA LYS A 80 8.22 25.29 22.06
C LYS A 80 8.32 25.11 20.55
N ASP A 81 9.30 25.72 19.89
CA ASP A 81 9.54 25.54 18.46
C ASP A 81 9.91 24.09 18.13
N GLN A 82 10.74 23.45 18.95
CA GLN A 82 11.04 22.02 18.80
C GLN A 82 9.79 21.15 18.98
N ALA A 83 8.98 21.40 20.01
CA ALA A 83 7.73 20.68 20.21
C ALA A 83 6.74 20.87 19.06
N LEU A 84 6.71 22.07 18.45
CA LEU A 84 5.89 22.37 17.28
C LEU A 84 6.40 21.59 16.06
N GLN A 85 7.71 21.56 15.81
CA GLN A 85 8.30 20.77 14.72
C GLN A 85 8.02 19.27 14.87
N GLU A 86 8.12 18.73 16.09
CA GLU A 86 7.78 17.32 16.37
C GLU A 86 6.29 17.03 16.13
N ALA A 87 5.42 17.95 16.54
CA ALA A 87 3.98 17.86 16.27
C ALA A 87 3.69 17.90 14.76
N ASP A 88 4.35 18.77 14.00
CA ASP A 88 4.20 18.86 12.54
C ASP A 88 4.65 17.56 11.85
N VAL A 89 5.79 16.99 12.23
CA VAL A 89 6.24 15.70 11.69
C VAL A 89 5.23 14.60 12.02
N LYS A 90 4.68 14.62 13.24
CA LYS A 90 3.65 13.66 13.65
C LYS A 90 2.35 13.83 12.84
N ILE A 91 1.91 15.06 12.59
CA ILE A 91 0.75 15.35 11.74
C ILE A 91 1.00 14.83 10.33
N ASN A 92 2.12 15.17 9.70
CA ASN A 92 2.49 14.68 8.36
C ASN A 92 2.53 13.14 8.29
N LEU A 93 3.01 12.47 9.34
CA LEU A 93 3.01 11.00 9.40
C LEU A 93 1.58 10.45 9.50
N LEU A 94 0.74 11.04 10.34
CA LEU A 94 -0.66 10.65 10.50
C LEU A 94 -1.45 10.90 9.22
N GLU A 95 -1.21 12.01 8.53
CA GLU A 95 -1.80 12.32 7.22
C GLU A 95 -1.41 11.29 6.17
N LYS A 96 -0.12 10.89 6.11
CA LYS A 96 0.31 9.81 5.21
C LYS A 96 -0.34 8.46 5.54
N ARG A 97 -0.49 8.13 6.84
CA ARG A 97 -1.20 6.92 7.27
C ARG A 97 -2.68 6.98 6.91
N MET A 98 -3.32 8.14 7.09
CA MET A 98 -4.72 8.37 6.72
C MET A 98 -4.92 8.27 5.21
N GLU A 99 -4.03 8.83 4.41
CA GLU A 99 -4.06 8.73 2.94
C GLU A 99 -3.92 7.27 2.49
N THR A 100 -3.05 6.50 3.14
CA THR A 100 -2.91 5.06 2.86
C THR A 100 -4.20 4.32 3.25
N ALA A 101 -4.74 4.55 4.43
CA ALA A 101 -5.99 3.95 4.88
C ALA A 101 -7.18 4.31 3.97
N LYS A 102 -7.20 5.54 3.43
CA LYS A 102 -8.21 5.98 2.46
C LYS A 102 -8.10 5.22 1.14
N LYS A 103 -6.89 4.97 0.64
CA LYS A 103 -6.67 4.15 -0.56
C LYS A 103 -7.09 2.70 -0.34
N GLU A 104 -6.80 2.13 0.82
CA GLU A 104 -7.28 0.79 1.17
C GLU A 104 -8.82 0.74 1.22
N LEU A 105 -9.47 1.77 1.76
CA LEU A 105 -10.94 1.87 1.76
C LEU A 105 -11.51 1.99 0.34
N GLU A 106 -10.92 2.83 -0.51
CA GLU A 106 -11.31 2.94 -1.92
C GLU A 106 -11.14 1.60 -2.65
N HIS A 107 -10.06 0.86 -2.37
CA HIS A 107 -9.85 -0.47 -2.92
C HIS A 107 -10.90 -1.49 -2.45
N VAL A 108 -11.20 -1.52 -1.15
CA VAL A 108 -12.28 -2.36 -0.60
C VAL A 108 -13.61 -2.03 -1.28
N LYS A 109 -13.94 -0.75 -1.43
CA LYS A 109 -15.16 -0.34 -2.11
C LYS A 109 -15.22 -0.82 -3.56
N THR A 110 -14.12 -0.74 -4.31
CA THR A 110 -14.09 -1.29 -5.68
C THR A 110 -14.30 -2.81 -5.71
N LEU A 111 -13.75 -3.54 -4.73
CA LEU A 111 -13.96 -4.98 -4.61
C LEU A 111 -15.41 -5.32 -4.23
N GLU A 112 -16.06 -4.52 -3.38
CA GLU A 112 -17.48 -4.65 -3.05
C GLU A 112 -18.36 -4.43 -4.29
N GLU A 113 -18.08 -3.39 -5.08
CA GLU A 113 -18.79 -3.12 -6.33
C GLU A 113 -18.62 -4.25 -7.37
N ASP A 114 -17.42 -4.83 -7.47
CA ASP A 114 -17.15 -5.95 -8.38
C ASP A 114 -17.79 -7.25 -7.89
N LEU A 115 -17.85 -7.47 -6.57
CA LEU A 115 -18.57 -8.59 -5.97
C LEU A 115 -20.07 -8.48 -6.25
N GLU A 116 -20.66 -7.29 -6.10
CA GLU A 116 -22.07 -7.03 -6.40
C GLU A 116 -22.37 -7.28 -7.89
N LYS A 117 -21.50 -6.84 -8.79
CA LYS A 117 -21.64 -7.14 -10.23
C LYS A 117 -21.57 -8.65 -10.51
N SER A 118 -20.64 -9.37 -9.87
CA SER A 118 -20.52 -10.82 -10.04
C SER A 118 -21.77 -11.55 -9.53
N LEU A 119 -22.31 -11.11 -8.39
CA LEU A 119 -23.54 -11.68 -7.82
C LEU A 119 -24.74 -11.42 -8.74
N ASN A 120 -24.87 -10.21 -9.29
CA ASN A 120 -25.91 -9.90 -10.27
C ASN A 120 -25.76 -10.75 -11.55
N GLN A 121 -24.53 -10.97 -12.03
CA GLN A 121 -24.29 -11.86 -13.18
C GLN A 121 -24.68 -13.30 -12.86
N GLU A 122 -24.33 -13.80 -11.68
CA GLU A 122 -24.74 -15.13 -11.21
C GLU A 122 -26.26 -15.26 -11.18
N GLN A 123 -26.96 -14.28 -10.61
CA GLN A 123 -28.42 -14.27 -10.59
C GLN A 123 -29.00 -14.28 -12.01
N MET A 124 -28.48 -13.47 -12.93
CA MET A 124 -28.92 -13.50 -14.34
C MET A 124 -28.68 -14.85 -15.00
N TYR A 125 -27.56 -15.52 -14.70
CA TYR A 125 -27.30 -16.88 -15.22
C TYR A 125 -28.22 -17.92 -14.62
N VAL A 126 -28.57 -17.81 -13.34
CA VAL A 126 -29.55 -18.68 -12.68
C VAL A 126 -30.93 -18.50 -13.31
N GLU A 127 -31.40 -17.27 -13.47
CA GLU A 127 -32.68 -16.98 -14.12
C GLU A 127 -32.71 -17.49 -15.58
N ALA A 128 -31.61 -17.33 -16.33
CA ALA A 128 -31.50 -17.88 -17.68
C ALA A 128 -31.51 -19.42 -17.69
N MET A 129 -30.88 -20.06 -16.69
CA MET A 129 -30.87 -21.51 -16.55
C MET A 129 -32.26 -22.04 -16.21
N GLU A 130 -32.98 -21.39 -15.29
CA GLU A 130 -34.37 -21.73 -14.94
C GLU A 130 -35.29 -21.58 -16.15
N ASN A 131 -35.13 -20.51 -16.94
CA ASN A 131 -35.90 -20.32 -18.17
C ASN A 131 -35.61 -21.43 -19.19
N LEU A 132 -34.33 -21.77 -19.42
CA LEU A 132 -33.96 -22.84 -20.34
C LEU A 132 -34.48 -24.21 -19.88
N GLN A 133 -34.47 -24.47 -18.58
CA GLN A 133 -35.03 -25.69 -18.00
C GLN A 133 -36.54 -25.75 -18.23
N ALA A 134 -37.26 -24.65 -18.03
CA ALA A 134 -38.70 -24.58 -18.31
C ALA A 134 -39.02 -24.79 -19.80
N GLU A 135 -38.22 -24.22 -20.71
CA GLU A 135 -38.33 -24.47 -22.15
C GLU A 135 -38.04 -25.93 -22.50
N TYR A 136 -37.05 -26.55 -21.86
CA TYR A 136 -36.71 -27.95 -22.06
C TYR A 136 -37.86 -28.87 -21.63
N ASP A 137 -38.44 -28.65 -20.45
CA ASP A 137 -39.57 -29.42 -19.93
C ASP A 137 -40.82 -29.26 -20.84
N ALA A 138 -41.06 -28.05 -21.36
CA ALA A 138 -42.13 -27.79 -22.32
C ALA A 138 -41.93 -28.56 -23.64
N LEU A 139 -40.71 -28.52 -24.19
CA LEU A 139 -40.35 -29.27 -25.40
C LEU A 139 -40.42 -30.79 -25.18
N GLU A 140 -40.03 -31.28 -24.01
CA GLU A 140 -40.16 -32.70 -23.66
C GLU A 140 -41.63 -33.12 -23.59
N ALA A 141 -42.50 -32.28 -22.99
CA ALA A 141 -43.94 -32.51 -22.97
C ALA A 141 -44.52 -32.54 -24.40
N GLU A 142 -44.15 -31.61 -25.27
CA GLU A 142 -44.55 -31.60 -26.68
C GLU A 142 -44.05 -32.84 -27.43
N ASN A 143 -42.79 -33.23 -27.24
CA ASN A 143 -42.21 -34.41 -27.88
C ASN A 143 -42.95 -35.69 -27.45
N ASN A 144 -43.27 -35.80 -26.16
CA ASN A 144 -44.07 -36.91 -25.62
C ASN A 144 -45.50 -36.91 -26.16
N MET A 145 -46.12 -35.75 -26.37
CA MET A 145 -47.42 -35.62 -27.01
C MET A 145 -47.36 -36.07 -28.47
N LEU A 146 -46.37 -35.59 -29.24
CA LEU A 146 -46.18 -35.99 -30.64
C LEU A 146 -45.87 -37.48 -30.78
N LYS A 147 -45.08 -38.07 -29.88
CA LYS A 147 -44.86 -39.53 -29.85
C LYS A 147 -46.15 -40.30 -29.61
N LYS A 148 -47.00 -39.84 -28.68
CA LYS A 148 -48.33 -40.44 -28.42
C LYS A 148 -49.28 -40.27 -29.62
N GLU A 149 -49.23 -39.15 -30.32
CA GLU A 149 -50.02 -38.92 -31.53
C GLU A 149 -49.51 -39.77 -32.69
N ALA A 150 -48.19 -39.88 -32.85
CA ALA A 150 -47.56 -40.74 -33.84
C ALA A 150 -47.88 -42.21 -33.59
N SER A 151 -47.82 -42.69 -32.35
CA SER A 151 -48.18 -44.08 -32.02
C SER A 151 -49.67 -44.35 -32.26
N LYS A 152 -50.58 -43.42 -31.91
CA LYS A 152 -52.00 -43.52 -32.26
C LYS A 152 -52.25 -43.53 -33.77
N ARG A 153 -51.48 -42.73 -34.53
CA ARG A 153 -51.57 -42.67 -35.99
C ARG A 153 -51.02 -43.95 -36.63
N GLU A 154 -49.97 -44.52 -36.06
CA GLU A 154 -49.40 -45.80 -36.45
C GLU A 154 -50.35 -46.95 -36.10
N GLU A 155 -51.00 -46.98 -34.94
CA GLU A 155 -52.07 -47.96 -34.63
C GLU A 155 -53.26 -47.83 -35.59
N LYS A 156 -53.63 -46.61 -35.98
CA LYS A 156 -54.66 -46.39 -37.03
C LYS A 156 -54.19 -46.89 -38.40
N ARG A 157 -52.90 -46.71 -38.74
CA ARG A 157 -52.31 -47.29 -39.96
C ARG A 157 -52.26 -48.81 -39.87
N GLN A 158 -51.81 -49.39 -38.76
CA GLN A 158 -51.73 -50.83 -38.55
C GLN A 158 -53.09 -51.49 -38.44
N SER A 159 -54.13 -50.83 -37.93
CA SER A 159 -55.51 -51.36 -38.00
C SER A 159 -56.09 -51.27 -39.42
N MET A 160 -55.73 -50.25 -40.21
CA MET A 160 -55.99 -50.24 -41.65
C MET A 160 -55.15 -51.27 -42.41
N LEU A 161 -53.91 -51.52 -41.98
CA LEU A 161 -52.99 -52.49 -42.60
C LEU A 161 -53.34 -53.92 -42.20
N ARG A 162 -53.82 -54.19 -40.99
CA ARG A 162 -54.39 -55.50 -40.58
C ARG A 162 -55.71 -55.79 -41.30
N LYS A 163 -56.37 -54.77 -41.84
CA LYS A 163 -57.51 -54.94 -42.77
C LYS A 163 -57.06 -55.15 -44.23
N ALA A 164 -55.76 -54.99 -44.52
CA ALA A 164 -55.19 -55.11 -45.87
C ALA A 164 -54.08 -56.18 -46.01
N ASN A 165 -53.44 -56.64 -44.94
CA ASN A 165 -52.30 -57.56 -44.95
C ASN A 165 -52.42 -58.54 -43.78
N PHE A 166 -53.09 -59.65 -44.06
CA PHE A 166 -52.60 -60.96 -43.66
C PHE A 166 -51.27 -61.15 -44.40
N ASP A 167 -50.14 -61.02 -43.69
CA ASP A 167 -48.81 -61.61 -43.97
C ASP A 167 -47.67 -60.69 -43.48
N LEU A 168 -46.61 -61.32 -42.98
CA LEU A 168 -45.29 -60.80 -42.62
C LEU A 168 -45.07 -60.27 -41.19
N THR A 169 -44.70 -61.23 -40.34
CA THR A 169 -43.90 -61.15 -39.11
C THR A 169 -42.47 -60.66 -39.37
N GLU A 170 -42.11 -59.45 -38.97
CA GLU A 170 -40.72 -59.01 -38.71
C GLU A 170 -40.72 -57.89 -37.66
N GLN A 171 -40.50 -58.21 -36.38
CA GLN A 171 -40.34 -57.20 -35.32
C GLN A 171 -39.44 -57.72 -34.18
N GLU A 172 -38.17 -57.99 -34.47
CA GLU A 172 -37.14 -58.26 -33.43
C GLU A 172 -35.85 -57.42 -33.56
N ASP A 173 -35.67 -56.62 -34.61
CA ASP A 173 -34.36 -55.98 -34.91
C ASP A 173 -34.15 -54.55 -34.37
N THR A 174 -35.16 -53.93 -33.75
CA THR A 174 -35.04 -52.52 -33.31
C THR A 174 -34.41 -52.35 -31.93
N THR A 175 -34.44 -53.38 -31.08
CA THR A 175 -34.02 -53.29 -29.68
C THR A 175 -32.49 -53.44 -29.53
N THR A 176 -31.88 -54.26 -30.40
CA THR A 176 -30.43 -54.55 -30.40
C THR A 176 -29.59 -53.38 -30.91
N MET A 177 -30.10 -52.58 -31.85
CA MET A 177 -29.39 -51.39 -32.36
C MET A 177 -29.29 -50.26 -31.33
N GLN A 178 -30.28 -50.11 -30.45
CA GLN A 178 -30.30 -49.05 -29.43
C GLN A 178 -29.29 -49.32 -28.30
N GLU A 179 -29.17 -50.56 -27.86
CA GLU A 179 -28.18 -50.96 -26.84
C GLU A 179 -26.73 -50.87 -27.37
N MET A 180 -26.52 -51.24 -28.64
CA MET A 180 -25.22 -51.13 -29.31
C MET A 180 -24.75 -49.67 -29.41
N ALA A 181 -25.67 -48.73 -29.66
CA ALA A 181 -25.37 -47.30 -29.71
C ALA A 181 -25.01 -46.74 -28.32
N GLY A 182 -25.72 -47.15 -27.26
CA GLY A 182 -25.44 -46.74 -25.88
C GLY A 182 -24.02 -47.11 -25.43
N ASN A 183 -23.60 -48.36 -25.66
CA ASN A 183 -22.25 -48.82 -25.33
C ASN A 183 -21.15 -48.07 -26.10
N TYR A 184 -21.41 -47.66 -27.35
CA TYR A 184 -20.46 -46.87 -28.12
C TYR A 184 -20.26 -45.46 -27.53
N TYR A 185 -21.34 -44.80 -27.09
CA TYR A 185 -21.25 -43.47 -26.45
C TYR A 185 -20.55 -43.53 -25.09
N GLU A 186 -20.82 -44.54 -24.27
CA GLU A 186 -20.14 -44.73 -22.99
C GLU A 186 -18.64 -44.99 -23.17
N MET A 187 -18.27 -45.86 -24.11
CA MET A 187 -16.86 -46.13 -24.44
C MET A 187 -16.16 -44.88 -24.99
N SER A 188 -16.84 -44.11 -25.85
CA SER A 188 -16.31 -42.85 -26.38
C SER A 188 -16.10 -41.80 -25.29
N SER A 189 -17.03 -41.71 -24.33
CA SER A 189 -16.91 -40.83 -23.15
C SER A 189 -15.73 -41.22 -22.26
N GLN A 190 -15.57 -42.52 -21.98
CA GLN A 190 -14.41 -43.04 -21.22
C GLN A 190 -13.09 -42.76 -21.94
N MET A 191 -13.04 -42.94 -23.26
CA MET A 191 -11.88 -42.64 -24.09
C MET A 191 -11.52 -41.14 -24.05
N GLU A 192 -12.50 -40.24 -24.08
CA GLU A 192 -12.24 -38.80 -24.01
C GLU A 192 -11.79 -38.36 -22.60
N SER A 193 -12.34 -38.96 -21.54
CA SER A 193 -11.88 -38.78 -20.16
C SER A 193 -10.43 -39.24 -19.96
N LEU A 194 -10.05 -40.40 -20.51
CA LEU A 194 -8.67 -40.88 -20.49
C LEU A 194 -7.73 -39.95 -21.25
N LYS A 195 -8.13 -39.46 -22.42
CA LYS A 195 -7.34 -38.45 -23.17
C LYS A 195 -7.17 -37.15 -22.38
N ALA A 196 -8.21 -36.69 -21.68
CA ALA A 196 -8.12 -35.51 -20.81
C ALA A 196 -7.13 -35.74 -19.66
N SER A 197 -7.20 -36.89 -19.01
CA SER A 197 -6.27 -37.30 -17.95
C SER A 197 -4.82 -37.35 -18.44
N ILE A 198 -4.58 -37.88 -19.64
CA ILE A 198 -3.24 -37.89 -20.26
C ILE A 198 -2.74 -36.47 -20.55
N ARG A 199 -3.61 -35.58 -21.04
CA ARG A 199 -3.28 -34.16 -21.26
C ARG A 199 -2.90 -33.47 -19.95
N TYR A 200 -3.66 -33.71 -18.88
CA TYR A 200 -3.36 -33.19 -17.54
C TYR A 200 -2.01 -33.70 -17.02
N LEU A 201 -1.76 -35.01 -17.06
CA LEU A 201 -0.49 -35.59 -16.61
C LEU A 201 0.72 -35.09 -17.42
N ARG A 202 0.53 -34.81 -18.72
CA ARG A 202 1.58 -34.19 -19.55
C ARG A 202 1.83 -32.74 -19.17
N ALA A 203 0.79 -31.97 -18.87
CA ALA A 203 0.92 -30.60 -18.39
C ALA A 203 1.63 -30.54 -17.03
N GLU A 204 1.26 -31.42 -16.10
CA GLU A 204 1.88 -31.50 -14.78
C GLU A 204 3.35 -31.93 -14.88
N ASN A 205 3.67 -32.92 -15.71
CA ASN A 205 5.05 -33.30 -15.98
C ASN A 205 5.87 -32.15 -16.61
N ALA A 206 5.27 -31.34 -17.48
CA ALA A 206 5.94 -30.16 -18.04
C ALA A 206 6.16 -29.08 -16.96
N HIS A 207 5.19 -28.90 -16.05
CA HIS A 207 5.30 -27.98 -14.93
C HIS A 207 6.44 -28.37 -13.98
N LEU A 208 6.46 -29.62 -13.52
CA LEU A 208 7.51 -30.15 -12.63
C LEU A 208 8.90 -30.05 -13.25
N LYS A 209 9.06 -30.47 -14.51
CA LYS A 209 10.33 -30.33 -15.23
C LYS A 209 10.77 -28.87 -15.36
N SER A 210 9.83 -27.93 -15.55
CA SER A 210 10.15 -26.51 -15.62
C SER A 210 10.62 -25.96 -14.27
N LEU A 211 10.03 -26.42 -13.16
CA LEU A 211 10.48 -26.07 -11.81
C LEU A 211 11.88 -26.61 -11.54
N ASP A 212 12.15 -27.87 -11.90
CA ASP A 212 13.50 -28.45 -11.77
C ASP A 212 14.53 -27.69 -12.60
N PHE A 213 14.15 -27.23 -13.80
CA PHE A 213 15.02 -26.40 -14.65
C PHE A 213 15.28 -25.02 -14.03
N VAL A 214 14.26 -24.36 -13.51
CA VAL A 214 14.38 -23.07 -12.79
C VAL A 214 15.30 -23.22 -11.57
N ARG A 215 15.12 -24.29 -10.78
CA ARG A 215 15.97 -24.61 -9.63
C ARG A 215 17.41 -24.91 -10.06
N SER A 216 17.61 -25.72 -11.09
CA SER A 216 18.93 -26.03 -11.65
C SER A 216 19.66 -24.80 -12.17
N LEU A 217 18.93 -23.81 -12.68
CA LEU A 217 19.49 -22.55 -13.15
C LEU A 217 19.56 -21.47 -12.04
N ASN A 218 19.17 -21.82 -10.82
CA ASN A 218 19.11 -20.92 -9.65
C ASN A 218 18.29 -19.64 -9.93
N LEU A 219 17.22 -19.78 -10.72
CA LEU A 219 16.31 -18.70 -11.14
C LEU A 219 15.16 -18.51 -10.13
N GLU A 220 15.34 -18.86 -8.86
CA GLU A 220 14.31 -18.62 -7.84
C GLU A 220 14.03 -17.11 -7.78
N LEU A 221 12.89 -16.72 -8.35
CA LEU A 221 12.41 -15.35 -8.34
C LEU A 221 11.97 -15.06 -6.90
N GLY A 222 12.88 -14.50 -6.11
CA GLY A 222 12.63 -14.15 -4.72
C GLY A 222 11.37 -13.29 -4.60
N SER A 223 10.33 -13.84 -3.96
CA SER A 223 9.15 -13.09 -3.58
C SER A 223 9.47 -12.25 -2.33
N ASN A 224 10.18 -11.14 -2.53
CA ASN A 224 10.20 -9.99 -1.63
C ASN A 224 11.08 -8.88 -2.21
N GLU A 225 10.49 -7.74 -2.58
CA GLU A 225 10.48 -6.53 -1.75
C GLU A 225 9.82 -5.35 -2.50
N LYS A 226 9.12 -4.53 -1.69
CA LYS A 226 8.48 -3.21 -1.86
C LYS A 226 8.58 -2.47 -3.21
N PRO A 227 7.50 -1.78 -3.65
CA PRO A 227 7.52 -0.96 -4.86
C PRO A 227 8.39 0.28 -4.65
N VAL A 228 9.55 0.30 -5.31
CA VAL A 228 10.39 1.49 -5.45
C VAL A 228 9.91 2.23 -6.69
N THR A 229 9.12 3.28 -6.48
CA THR A 229 8.70 4.21 -7.52
C THR A 229 9.88 5.10 -7.90
N THR A 230 10.65 4.70 -8.92
CA THR A 230 11.36 5.55 -9.91
C THR A 230 12.43 4.73 -10.65
N SER A 231 12.01 3.74 -11.45
CA SER A 231 12.72 3.17 -12.62
C SER A 231 11.80 2.14 -13.30
N ASP A 232 10.50 2.45 -13.30
CA ASP A 232 9.45 1.45 -13.43
C ASP A 232 9.35 0.87 -14.84
N ASP A 233 9.61 1.65 -15.88
CA ASP A 233 9.38 1.19 -17.25
C ASP A 233 10.48 0.25 -17.75
N THR A 234 11.74 0.48 -17.37
CA THR A 234 12.86 -0.40 -17.74
C THR A 234 12.79 -1.72 -16.98
N LEU A 235 12.48 -1.67 -15.68
CA LEU A 235 12.25 -2.87 -14.87
C LEU A 235 11.01 -3.64 -15.33
N LYS A 236 9.91 -2.96 -15.67
CA LYS A 236 8.71 -3.61 -16.25
C LYS A 236 9.02 -4.21 -17.62
N SER A 237 9.83 -3.55 -18.44
CA SER A 237 10.25 -4.06 -19.75
C SER A 237 11.09 -5.33 -19.60
N ILE A 238 12.10 -5.32 -18.73
CA ILE A 238 12.92 -6.50 -18.42
C ILE A 238 12.03 -7.61 -17.86
N ALA A 239 11.16 -7.33 -16.89
CA ALA A 239 10.26 -8.34 -16.33
C ALA A 239 9.33 -8.98 -17.38
N ARG A 240 8.83 -8.20 -18.35
CA ARG A 240 8.05 -8.72 -19.49
C ARG A 240 8.90 -9.63 -20.36
N GLU A 241 10.12 -9.21 -20.69
CA GLU A 241 11.05 -9.99 -21.52
C GLU A 241 11.47 -11.30 -20.82
N THR A 242 11.75 -11.25 -19.51
CA THR A 242 12.04 -12.46 -18.70
C THR A 242 10.84 -13.41 -18.68
N ARG A 243 9.61 -12.88 -18.60
CA ARG A 243 8.39 -13.72 -18.63
C ARG A 243 8.21 -14.41 -19.98
N VAL A 244 8.48 -13.71 -21.09
CA VAL A 244 8.46 -14.30 -22.43
C VAL A 244 9.56 -15.37 -22.57
N LEU A 245 10.78 -15.08 -22.11
CA LEU A 245 11.88 -16.05 -22.14
C LEU A 245 11.55 -17.33 -21.37
N VAL A 246 10.95 -17.22 -20.18
CA VAL A 246 10.54 -18.38 -19.38
C VAL A 246 9.43 -19.18 -20.08
N LYS A 247 8.48 -18.49 -20.72
CA LYS A 247 7.44 -19.15 -21.53
C LYS A 247 8.06 -19.93 -22.69
N ASP A 248 8.98 -19.33 -23.44
CA ASP A 248 9.63 -19.96 -24.58
C ASP A 248 10.51 -21.14 -24.14
N ALA A 249 11.23 -21.00 -23.02
CA ALA A 249 11.99 -22.09 -22.40
C ALA A 249 11.09 -23.25 -21.96
N ARG A 250 9.91 -22.97 -21.40
CA ARG A 250 8.93 -24.00 -21.04
C ARG A 250 8.41 -24.74 -22.27
N VAL A 251 8.11 -24.03 -23.36
CA VAL A 251 7.64 -24.66 -24.62
C VAL A 251 8.74 -25.52 -25.24
N ALA A 252 9.98 -25.02 -25.27
CA ALA A 252 11.14 -25.79 -25.74
C ALA A 252 11.38 -27.04 -24.88
N GLY A 253 11.30 -26.91 -23.55
CA GLY A 253 11.48 -28.01 -22.60
C GLY A 253 10.33 -29.03 -22.56
N ALA A 254 9.11 -28.61 -22.90
CA ALA A 254 7.94 -29.50 -22.95
C ALA A 254 7.89 -30.39 -24.20
N SER A 255 8.67 -30.05 -25.24
CA SER A 255 8.67 -30.78 -26.52
C SER A 255 10.07 -31.30 -26.92
N PRO A 256 10.76 -32.09 -26.07
CA PRO A 256 12.01 -32.72 -26.46
C PRO A 256 11.72 -33.77 -27.53
N ARG A 257 11.95 -33.42 -28.80
CA ARG A 257 11.78 -34.33 -29.94
C ARG A 257 13.10 -35.02 -30.19
N VAL A 258 13.14 -36.34 -30.00
CA VAL A 258 14.29 -37.15 -30.41
C VAL A 258 14.39 -37.10 -31.93
N VAL A 259 15.53 -36.67 -32.46
CA VAL A 259 15.80 -36.67 -33.89
C VAL A 259 16.09 -38.11 -34.30
N GLN A 260 15.22 -38.69 -35.12
CA GLN A 260 15.37 -40.05 -35.59
C GLN A 260 16.41 -40.09 -36.72
N LEU A 261 17.54 -40.74 -36.47
CA LEU A 261 18.63 -40.94 -37.43
C LEU A 261 18.35 -42.17 -38.32
N SER A 262 17.13 -42.36 -38.82
CA SER A 262 16.78 -43.55 -39.62
C SER A 262 17.74 -43.70 -40.80
N ASN A 263 18.44 -44.83 -40.84
CA ASN A 263 19.34 -45.24 -41.91
C ASN A 263 18.54 -45.98 -43.00
N ASP A 264 17.38 -45.44 -43.39
CA ASP A 264 16.54 -46.05 -44.42
C ASP A 264 17.14 -45.74 -45.80
N TYR A 265 18.22 -46.47 -46.15
CA TYR A 265 18.86 -46.45 -47.47
C TYR A 265 17.92 -46.88 -48.63
N GLN A 266 16.62 -47.06 -48.37
CA GLN A 266 15.63 -47.56 -49.33
C GLN A 266 14.43 -46.61 -49.56
N SER A 267 14.47 -45.36 -49.07
CA SER A 267 13.43 -44.38 -49.44
C SER A 267 13.81 -43.64 -50.73
N THR A 268 13.46 -44.19 -51.88
CA THR A 268 13.62 -43.58 -53.22
C THR A 268 12.63 -42.42 -53.47
N HIS A 269 12.03 -41.86 -52.42
CA HIS A 269 11.04 -40.80 -52.50
C HIS A 269 11.66 -39.46 -52.12
N TRP A 270 11.32 -38.41 -52.87
CA TRP A 270 11.72 -37.03 -52.55
C TRP A 270 11.29 -36.66 -51.13
N GLN A 271 12.27 -36.38 -50.27
CA GLN A 271 12.01 -35.89 -48.91
C GLN A 271 12.27 -34.39 -48.81
N SER A 272 11.41 -33.69 -48.06
CA SER A 272 11.61 -32.27 -47.76
C SER A 272 12.84 -32.08 -46.89
N ARG A 273 13.68 -31.08 -47.21
CA ARG A 273 14.88 -30.75 -46.44
C ARG A 273 14.60 -30.49 -44.96
N LYS A 274 13.39 -30.02 -44.62
CA LYS A 274 12.91 -29.82 -43.24
C LYS A 274 12.76 -31.11 -42.44
N LYS A 275 12.61 -32.25 -43.12
CA LYS A 275 12.52 -33.58 -42.52
C LYS A 275 13.88 -34.26 -42.37
N SER A 276 14.96 -33.67 -42.90
CA SER A 276 16.30 -34.23 -42.72
C SER A 276 16.71 -34.20 -41.25
N PRO A 277 17.36 -35.27 -40.74
CA PRO A 277 17.79 -35.34 -39.34
C PRO A 277 18.71 -34.18 -38.96
N ASP A 278 19.67 -33.84 -39.82
CA ASP A 278 20.61 -32.73 -39.58
C ASP A 278 19.90 -31.38 -39.44
N TYR A 279 18.93 -31.09 -40.31
CA TYR A 279 18.16 -29.85 -40.23
C TYR A 279 17.33 -29.78 -38.94
N GLN A 280 16.70 -30.90 -38.55
CA GLN A 280 15.92 -30.96 -37.31
C GLN A 280 16.81 -30.74 -36.09
N TYR A 281 17.97 -31.40 -36.05
CA TYR A 281 18.95 -31.23 -34.98
C TYR A 281 19.46 -29.79 -34.92
N GLN A 282 19.88 -29.23 -36.06
CA GLN A 282 20.38 -27.85 -36.12
C GLN A 282 19.31 -26.83 -35.70
N THR A 283 18.05 -27.07 -36.06
CA THR A 283 16.91 -26.23 -35.63
C THR A 283 16.69 -26.31 -34.13
N GLN A 284 16.79 -27.49 -33.53
CA GLN A 284 16.69 -27.63 -32.07
C GLN A 284 17.83 -26.93 -31.35
N GLN A 285 19.06 -27.09 -31.84
CA GLN A 285 20.24 -26.43 -31.27
C GLN A 285 20.17 -24.91 -31.39
N SER A 286 19.70 -24.38 -32.52
CA SER A 286 19.59 -22.93 -32.72
C SER A 286 18.56 -22.30 -31.78
N VAL A 287 17.44 -22.99 -31.50
CA VAL A 287 16.44 -22.54 -30.52
C VAL A 287 17.06 -22.46 -29.11
N LEU A 288 17.74 -23.53 -28.68
CA LEU A 288 18.39 -23.55 -27.36
C LEU A 288 19.50 -22.50 -27.24
N TYR A 289 20.32 -22.35 -28.28
CA TYR A 289 21.37 -21.35 -28.34
C TYR A 289 20.80 -19.93 -28.23
N THR A 290 19.72 -19.64 -28.95
CA THR A 290 19.05 -18.33 -28.91
C THR A 290 18.49 -18.03 -27.51
N LEU A 291 17.83 -19.02 -26.87
CA LEU A 291 17.33 -18.87 -25.51
C LEU A 291 18.46 -18.62 -24.51
N LYS A 292 19.59 -19.32 -24.65
CA LYS A 292 20.79 -19.10 -23.83
C LYS A 292 21.36 -17.70 -24.03
N GLN A 293 21.45 -17.21 -25.26
CA GLN A 293 21.98 -15.88 -25.54
C GLN A 293 21.09 -14.79 -24.91
N ARG A 294 19.77 -14.91 -25.08
CA ARG A 294 18.79 -13.98 -24.48
C ARG A 294 18.83 -13.98 -22.94
N SER A 295 19.02 -15.14 -22.32
CA SER A 295 19.14 -15.23 -20.86
C SER A 295 20.38 -14.51 -20.32
N VAL A 296 21.51 -14.63 -21.02
CA VAL A 296 22.75 -13.90 -20.68
C VAL A 296 22.57 -12.39 -20.87
N GLN A 297 21.92 -11.97 -21.97
CA GLN A 297 21.64 -10.56 -22.23
C GLN A 297 20.79 -9.93 -21.14
N LEU A 298 19.68 -10.57 -20.75
CA LEU A 298 18.80 -10.08 -19.68
C LEU A 298 19.51 -10.05 -18.32
N ARG A 299 20.37 -11.03 -18.03
CA ARG A 299 21.18 -11.05 -16.81
C ARG A 299 22.13 -9.85 -16.75
N ASN A 300 22.80 -9.55 -17.86
CA ASN A 300 23.69 -8.40 -17.93
C ASN A 300 22.93 -7.08 -17.75
N GLN A 301 21.78 -6.93 -18.42
CA GLN A 301 20.92 -5.74 -18.25
C GLN A 301 20.44 -5.56 -16.81
N MET A 302 20.09 -6.64 -16.11
CA MET A 302 19.71 -6.57 -14.70
C MET A 302 20.88 -6.16 -13.80
N ASN A 303 22.08 -6.69 -14.04
CA ASN A 303 23.28 -6.31 -13.29
C ASN A 303 23.63 -4.83 -13.50
N ASP A 304 23.52 -4.32 -14.73
CA ASP A 304 23.76 -2.91 -15.04
C ASP A 304 22.75 -1.99 -14.32
N LEU A 305 21.47 -2.38 -14.25
CA LEU A 305 20.47 -1.66 -13.48
C LEU A 305 20.74 -1.68 -11.97
N GLN A 306 21.21 -2.81 -11.42
CA GLN A 306 21.59 -2.88 -10.00
C GLN A 306 22.80 -1.97 -9.69
N ILE A 307 23.79 -1.92 -10.58
CA ILE A 307 24.95 -1.05 -10.43
C ILE A 307 24.52 0.42 -10.46
N THR A 308 23.70 0.83 -11.44
CA THR A 308 23.21 2.21 -11.56
C THR A 308 22.31 2.62 -10.38
N ALA A 309 21.46 1.74 -9.88
CA ALA A 309 20.67 1.99 -8.67
C ALA A 309 21.56 2.22 -7.43
N ASN A 310 22.61 1.41 -7.27
CA ASN A 310 23.55 1.53 -6.16
C ASN A 310 24.41 2.80 -6.24
N THR A 311 24.81 3.24 -7.44
CA THR A 311 25.54 4.50 -7.61
C THR A 311 24.67 5.71 -7.29
N ASN A 312 23.40 5.71 -7.70
CA ASN A 312 22.47 6.82 -7.44
C ASN A 312 22.16 6.98 -5.94
N ASN A 313 22.08 5.87 -5.20
CA ASN A 313 21.90 5.89 -3.74
C ASN A 313 23.13 6.37 -2.96
N LYS A 314 24.31 6.37 -3.57
CA LYS A 314 25.56 6.83 -2.95
C LYS A 314 25.82 8.33 -3.16
N VAL A 315 25.21 8.92 -4.18
CA VAL A 315 25.31 10.37 -4.50
C VAL A 315 24.30 11.20 -3.71
N THR A 316 23.23 10.57 -3.20
CA THR A 316 22.15 11.22 -2.44
C THR A 316 22.33 11.21 -0.92
N LYS A 317 23.47 10.71 -0.41
CA LYS A 317 23.91 10.81 0.99
C LYS A 317 25.16 11.66 1.08
#